data_AF-A0A6J1Q0Q7-F1
#
_entry.id   AF-A0A6J1Q0Q7-F1
#
_cell.length_a   1.000
_cell.length_b   1.000
_cell.length_c   1.000
_cell.angle_alpha   90.00
_cell.angle_beta   90.00
_cell.angle_gamma   90.00
#
_symmetry.space_group_name_H-M   'P 1'
#
loop_
_entity.id
_entity.type
_entity.pdbx_description
1 polymer ?
#
loop_
_entity_poly.entity_id
_entity_poly.type
_entity_poly.pdbx_seq_one_letter_code
_entity_poly.pdbx_strand_id
1 'polypeptide(L)'
;MDDTENKLPEKKTLLNKFKRSKRKVITKHLNIRCKADRAKLKGSDCWECREYYNNLGLPEEQLQKRKNQISRHRHKYKRPNTPPGFWDPEFPETSDTD
;
A
#
# COMPACT_ATOMS: atom_id res chain seq x y z
N MET A 1 22.10 44.77 30.78
CA MET A 1 21.31 43.65 30.24
C MET A 1 22.31 42.67 29.70
N ASP A 2 22.77 41.85 30.62
CA ASP A 2 23.81 40.86 30.44
C ASP A 2 23.21 39.65 29.73
N ASP A 3 23.56 39.45 28.46
CA ASP A 3 23.20 38.23 27.75
C ASP A 3 24.26 37.17 28.01
N THR A 4 24.15 36.59 29.20
CA THR A 4 24.84 35.37 29.62
C THR A 4 24.48 34.21 28.68
N GLU A 5 25.51 33.76 27.95
CA GLU A 5 25.80 32.38 27.58
C GLU A 5 24.63 31.43 27.26
N ASN A 6 24.55 31.03 25.98
CA ASN A 6 24.15 29.66 25.67
C ASN A 6 24.93 29.14 24.44
N LYS A 7 26.21 28.81 24.65
CA LYS A 7 26.97 27.99 23.70
C LYS A 7 26.58 26.54 23.90
N LEU A 8 25.97 25.95 22.88
CA LEU A 8 25.69 24.51 22.81
C LEU A 8 27.00 23.71 22.97
N PRO A 9 27.05 22.69 23.85
CA PRO A 9 28.26 21.91 24.06
C PRO A 9 28.59 21.08 22.81
N GLU A 10 29.86 21.10 22.41
CA GLU A 10 30.39 20.30 21.30
C GLU A 10 30.31 18.81 21.65
N LYS A 11 29.29 18.15 21.11
CA LYS A 11 29.12 16.70 21.20
C LYS A 11 30.13 16.02 20.28
N LYS A 12 31.19 15.49 20.89
CA LYS A 12 32.19 14.59 20.28
C LYS A 12 31.54 13.23 20.03
N THR A 13 30.75 13.08 18.97
CA THR A 13 30.21 11.78 18.58
C THR A 13 31.22 11.04 17.71
N LEU A 14 31.88 10.02 18.27
CA LEU A 14 32.64 9.02 17.52
C LEU A 14 31.68 8.29 16.56
N LEU A 15 31.70 8.67 15.29
CA LEU A 15 30.91 8.01 14.26
C LEU A 15 31.55 6.66 13.92
N ASN A 16 31.06 5.60 14.57
CA ASN A 16 31.37 4.22 14.18
C ASN A 16 30.93 4.00 12.72
N LYS A 17 31.93 3.86 11.83
CA LYS A 17 31.79 3.57 10.40
C LYS A 17 31.26 2.15 10.18
N PHE A 18 30.00 1.88 10.51
CA PHE A 18 29.32 0.70 9.99
C PHE A 18 28.99 0.96 8.53
N LYS A 19 29.82 0.43 7.62
CA LYS A 19 29.50 0.35 6.18
C LYS A 19 28.32 -0.61 5.98
N ARG A 20 27.09 -0.13 6.21
CA ARG A 20 25.88 -0.83 5.73
C ARG A 20 25.89 -0.74 4.21
N SER A 21 26.34 -1.82 3.57
CA SER A 21 26.08 -2.06 2.15
C SER A 21 24.58 -1.86 1.91
N LYS A 22 24.22 -0.80 1.17
CA LYS A 22 22.84 -0.58 0.75
C LYS A 22 22.51 -1.69 -0.26
N ARG A 23 22.04 -2.84 0.24
CA ARG A 23 21.37 -3.83 -0.62
C ARG A 23 20.15 -3.13 -1.19
N LYS A 24 20.17 -2.81 -2.49
CA LYS A 24 18.98 -2.37 -3.23
C LYS A 24 17.99 -3.53 -3.21
N VAL A 25 17.03 -3.50 -2.30
CA VAL A 25 15.89 -4.42 -2.34
C VAL A 25 15.02 -3.94 -3.49
N ILE A 26 15.31 -4.42 -4.71
CA ILE A 26 14.45 -4.23 -5.86
C ILE A 26 13.27 -5.17 -5.65
N THR A 27 12.24 -4.72 -4.94
CA THR A 27 10.97 -5.41 -4.95
C THR A 27 10.45 -5.35 -6.38
N LYS A 28 10.58 -6.44 -7.15
CA LYS A 28 9.99 -6.55 -8.49
C LYS A 28 8.50 -6.28 -8.34
N HIS A 29 8.06 -5.10 -8.74
CA HIS A 29 6.65 -4.77 -8.78
C HIS A 29 6.04 -5.68 -9.85
N LEU A 30 5.33 -6.73 -9.41
CA LEU A 30 4.69 -7.67 -10.30
C LEU A 30 3.69 -6.93 -11.19
N ASN A 31 3.76 -7.15 -12.50
CA ASN A 31 2.81 -6.51 -13.39
C ASN A 31 1.45 -7.20 -13.25
N ILE A 32 0.53 -6.56 -12.54
CA ILE A 32 -0.82 -7.09 -12.28
C ILE A 32 -1.61 -7.24 -13.60
N ARG A 33 -1.24 -6.51 -14.67
CA ARG A 33 -1.86 -6.64 -16.00
C ARG A 33 -1.42 -7.93 -16.71
N CYS A 34 -0.20 -8.42 -16.44
CA CYS A 34 0.33 -9.65 -17.01
C CYS A 34 -0.25 -10.91 -16.33
N LYS A 35 -0.72 -11.88 -17.12
CA LYS A 35 -1.32 -13.13 -16.61
C LYS A 35 -0.36 -13.95 -15.75
N ALA A 36 0.89 -14.12 -16.21
CA ALA A 36 1.89 -14.91 -15.51
C ALA A 36 2.28 -14.32 -14.16
N ASP A 37 2.40 -12.99 -14.07
CA ASP A 37 2.71 -12.31 -12.81
C ASP A 37 1.50 -12.27 -11.87
N ARG A 38 0.29 -12.09 -12.41
CA ARG A 38 -0.95 -12.17 -11.64
C ARG A 38 -1.17 -13.54 -11.01
N ALA A 39 -0.75 -14.62 -11.68
CA ALA A 39 -0.85 -15.99 -11.16
C ALA A 39 0.03 -16.23 -9.92
N LYS A 40 1.13 -15.47 -9.76
CA LYS A 40 2.03 -15.55 -8.60
C LYS A 40 1.48 -14.83 -7.37
N LEU A 41 0.46 -13.98 -7.53
CA LEU A 41 -0.14 -13.23 -6.43
C LEU A 41 -1.05 -14.13 -5.59
N LYS A 42 -0.80 -14.12 -4.28
CA LYS A 42 -1.69 -14.75 -3.30
C LYS A 42 -2.99 -13.95 -3.20
N GLY A 43 -4.13 -14.63 -3.20
CA GLY A 43 -5.41 -14.04 -2.87
C GLY A 43 -5.46 -13.64 -1.40
N SER A 44 -6.05 -12.49 -1.12
CA SER A 44 -6.38 -12.04 0.24
C SER A 44 -7.86 -12.31 0.54
N ASP A 45 -8.20 -12.33 1.82
CA ASP A 45 -9.57 -12.39 2.31
C ASP A 45 -10.04 -11.00 2.81
N CYS A 46 -11.30 -10.68 2.55
CA CYS A 46 -12.00 -9.62 3.25
C CYS A 46 -12.61 -10.15 4.56
N TRP A 47 -13.21 -9.27 5.35
CA TRP A 47 -13.85 -9.60 6.61
C TRP A 47 -14.94 -10.69 6.46
N GLU A 48 -15.85 -10.56 5.49
CA GLU A 48 -16.88 -11.56 5.17
C GLU A 48 -16.28 -12.91 4.74
N CYS A 49 -15.26 -12.87 3.87
CA CYS A 49 -14.59 -14.09 3.40
C CYS A 49 -13.90 -14.85 4.54
N ARG A 50 -13.38 -14.13 5.55
CA ARG A 50 -12.69 -14.75 6.68
C ARG A 50 -13.61 -15.65 7.49
N GLU A 51 -14.83 -15.21 7.75
CA GLU A 51 -15.83 -16.01 8.46
C GLU A 51 -16.17 -17.31 7.71
N TYR A 52 -16.41 -17.20 6.40
CA TYR A 52 -16.62 -18.37 5.54
C TYR A 52 -15.45 -19.37 5.61
N TYR A 53 -14.21 -18.89 5.56
CA TYR A 53 -13.03 -19.78 5.65
C TYR A 53 -12.83 -20.40 7.03
N ASN A 54 -13.19 -19.69 8.10
CA ASN A 54 -13.14 -20.24 9.46
C ASN A 54 -14.14 -21.38 9.65
N ASN A 55 -15.35 -21.21 9.13
CA ASN A 55 -16.42 -22.21 9.24
C ASN A 55 -16.15 -23.48 8.41
N LEU A 56 -15.29 -23.38 7.40
CA LEU A 56 -14.89 -24.49 6.55
C LEU A 56 -13.99 -25.51 7.27
N GLY A 57 -13.24 -25.12 8.30
CA GLY A 57 -12.35 -26.03 9.04
C GLY A 57 -11.24 -26.67 8.20
N LEU A 58 -10.87 -26.05 7.06
CA LEU A 58 -9.81 -26.57 6.20
C LEU A 58 -8.41 -26.31 6.80
N PRO A 59 -7.43 -27.20 6.56
CA PRO A 59 -6.04 -26.91 6.89
C PRO A 59 -5.51 -25.75 6.03
N GLU A 60 -4.58 -24.97 6.59
CA GLU A 60 -4.09 -23.70 6.02
C GLU A 60 -3.65 -23.81 4.54
N GLU A 61 -3.01 -24.92 4.15
CA GLU A 61 -2.57 -25.11 2.75
C GLU A 61 -3.76 -25.22 1.78
N GLN A 62 -4.79 -25.98 2.15
CA GLN A 62 -5.98 -26.12 1.32
C GLN A 62 -6.83 -24.85 1.35
N LEU A 63 -6.87 -24.17 2.51
CA LEU A 63 -7.53 -22.89 2.67
C LEU A 63 -6.89 -21.83 1.77
N GLN A 64 -5.55 -21.77 1.69
CA GLN A 64 -4.85 -20.86 0.76
C GLN A 64 -5.10 -21.21 -0.71
N LYS A 65 -5.15 -22.51 -1.07
CA LYS A 65 -5.54 -22.93 -2.43
C LYS A 65 -6.97 -22.48 -2.74
N ARG A 66 -7.90 -22.68 -1.81
CA ARG A 66 -9.31 -22.25 -1.91
C ARG A 66 -9.42 -20.73 -2.03
N LYS A 67 -8.66 -19.97 -1.23
CA LYS A 67 -8.53 -18.51 -1.34
C LYS A 67 -8.07 -18.10 -2.73
N ASN A 68 -7.00 -18.71 -3.26
CA ASN A 68 -6.49 -18.36 -4.58
C ASN A 68 -7.47 -18.69 -5.73
N GLN A 69 -8.32 -19.71 -5.56
CA GLN A 69 -9.31 -20.14 -6.54
C GLN A 69 -10.55 -19.25 -6.58
N ILE A 70 -11.17 -18.99 -5.42
CA ILE A 70 -12.46 -18.28 -5.38
C ILE A 70 -12.30 -16.80 -5.05
N SER A 71 -11.28 -16.42 -4.27
CA SER A 71 -11.16 -15.02 -3.85
C SER A 71 -10.83 -14.14 -5.05
N ARG A 72 -11.79 -13.30 -5.43
CA ARG A 72 -11.58 -12.20 -6.36
C ARG A 72 -10.93 -10.99 -5.68
N HIS A 73 -10.77 -11.01 -4.34
CA HIS A 73 -10.13 -9.95 -3.58
C HIS A 73 -8.60 -10.03 -3.76
N ARG A 74 -8.12 -9.38 -4.81
CA ARG A 74 -6.68 -9.20 -5.12
C ARG A 74 -6.21 -7.77 -4.87
N HIS A 75 -7.11 -6.88 -4.46
CA HIS A 75 -6.79 -5.49 -4.18
C HIS A 75 -6.40 -5.35 -2.70
N LYS A 76 -5.15 -4.94 -2.47
CA LYS A 76 -4.60 -4.76 -1.12
C LYS A 76 -4.76 -3.32 -0.60
N TYR A 77 -4.94 -2.35 -1.50
CA TYR A 77 -4.89 -0.94 -1.18
C TYR A 77 -6.30 -0.35 -1.13
N LYS A 78 -6.58 0.59 -0.23
CA LYS A 78 -7.81 1.38 -0.30
C LYS A 78 -7.56 2.52 -1.28
N ARG A 79 -8.45 2.72 -2.26
CA ARG A 79 -8.37 3.90 -3.13
C ARG A 79 -8.63 5.17 -2.29
N PRO A 80 -7.85 6.25 -2.46
CA PRO A 80 -8.19 7.52 -1.85
C PRO A 80 -9.55 8.01 -2.38
N ASN A 81 -10.23 8.83 -1.59
CA ASN A 81 -11.46 9.44 -2.07
C ASN A 81 -11.15 10.46 -3.18
N THR A 82 -12.07 10.61 -4.13
CA THR A 82 -11.94 11.65 -5.16
C THR A 82 -12.01 13.03 -4.50
N PRO A 83 -11.08 13.96 -4.82
CA PRO A 83 -11.13 15.34 -4.32
C PRO A 83 -12.42 16.07 -4.73
N PRO A 84 -12.84 17.09 -3.95
CA PRO A 84 -13.95 17.96 -4.36
C PRO A 84 -13.61 18.66 -5.68
N GLY A 85 -14.58 18.74 -6.59
CA GLY A 85 -14.43 19.36 -7.90
C GLY A 85 -13.76 18.51 -8.99
N PHE A 86 -13.31 17.29 -8.68
CA PHE A 86 -12.68 16.42 -9.69
C PHE A 86 -13.63 16.02 -10.84
N TRP A 87 -14.93 15.97 -10.57
CA TRP A 87 -15.96 15.62 -11.55
C TRP A 87 -16.72 16.84 -12.07
N ASP A 88 -16.35 18.04 -11.66
CA ASP A 88 -17.01 19.25 -12.11
C ASP A 88 -16.56 19.53 -13.55
N PRO A 89 -17.49 19.69 -14.50
CA PRO A 89 -17.13 20.02 -15.86
C PRO A 89 -16.45 21.40 -15.92
N GLU A 90 -15.26 21.48 -16.51
CA GLU A 90 -14.57 22.75 -16.79
C GLU A 90 -15.22 23.53 -17.93
N PHE A 91 -16.06 22.87 -18.72
CA PHE A 91 -16.79 23.50 -19.80
C PHE A 91 -17.97 24.27 -19.24
N PRO A 92 -18.17 25.53 -19.67
CA PRO A 92 -19.39 26.24 -19.31
C PRO A 92 -20.58 25.40 -19.79
N GLU A 93 -21.61 25.28 -18.93
CA GLU A 93 -22.92 24.81 -19.37
C GLU A 93 -23.31 25.68 -20.55
N THR A 94 -23.30 25.10 -21.76
CA THR A 94 -23.71 25.81 -22.97
C THR A 94 -25.13 26.28 -22.73
N SER A 95 -25.28 27.60 -22.69
CA SER A 95 -26.54 28.29 -22.42
C SER A 95 -27.65 27.76 -23.32
N ASP A 96 -28.62 27.06 -22.72
CA ASP A 96 -29.95 26.89 -23.28
C ASP A 96 -30.67 28.24 -23.17
N THR A 97 -30.32 29.17 -24.06
CA THR A 97 -31.15 30.36 -24.31
C THR A 97 -31.95 30.09 -25.58
N ASP A 98 -33.22 29.78 -25.35
CA ASP A 98 -34.34 29.75 -26.31
C ASP A 98 -34.51 31.10 -27.03
#